data_AF-A0A2D8YUP1-F1
#
_entry.id   AF-A0A2D8YUP1-F1
#
_cell.length_a   1.000
_cell.length_b   1.000
_cell.length_c   1.000
_cell.angle_alpha   90.00
_cell.angle_beta   90.00
_cell.angle_gamma   90.00
#
_symmetry.space_group_name_H-M   'P 1'
#
loop_
_entity.id
_entity.type
_entity.pdbx_description
1 polymer ?
#
loop_
_entity_poly.entity_id
_entity_poly.type
_entity_poly.pdbx_seq_one_letter_code
_entity_poly.pdbx_strand_id
1 'polypeptide(L)'
;MKSTYKRPIAALAAVLMLALGMASAHAHDDKDHGAMAQSAITVTGAWARPTIAKMRISAAYFQATTTGGEDKLIAAKTANADKAELHQHIMENGIAKMRPVDSVAIAPGTPVVFQPGGYHVMIMGLKGPLNEGDSFPLTLTFEKAGDVTVHVTVMKKAAQGHGNMDHGAHKH
;
A
#
# COMPACT_ATOMS: atom_id res chain seq x y z
N MET A 1 88.68 29.29 -10.52
CA MET A 1 89.50 29.69 -9.36
C MET A 1 88.70 29.45 -8.10
N LYS A 2 89.23 28.63 -7.17
CA LYS A 2 88.98 28.64 -5.72
C LYS A 2 87.52 28.42 -5.28
N SER A 3 87.18 27.57 -4.33
CA SER A 3 87.95 26.66 -3.51
C SER A 3 86.91 25.95 -2.64
N THR A 4 87.12 24.65 -2.43
CA THR A 4 86.97 23.96 -1.14
C THR A 4 85.64 24.02 -0.37
N TYR A 5 84.98 22.86 -0.40
CA TYR A 5 84.31 22.23 0.72
C TYR A 5 85.06 22.39 2.06
N LYS A 6 84.32 22.71 3.13
CA LYS A 6 84.74 22.48 4.53
C LYS A 6 83.81 21.47 5.21
N ARG A 7 84.39 20.27 5.35
CA ARG A 7 84.31 19.18 6.36
C ARG A 7 83.67 19.54 7.75
N PRO A 8 83.57 18.59 8.72
CA PRO A 8 83.03 17.21 8.74
C PRO A 8 82.18 16.89 10.02
N ILE A 9 81.56 15.71 10.05
CA ILE A 9 81.32 14.79 11.20
C ILE A 9 81.03 15.38 12.61
N ALA A 10 79.81 15.15 13.12
CA ALA A 10 79.45 14.71 14.50
C ALA A 10 77.91 14.73 14.61
N ALA A 11 77.20 13.62 14.76
CA ALA A 11 77.04 12.74 15.92
C ALA A 11 76.24 13.36 17.08
N LEU A 12 75.28 12.55 17.57
CA LEU A 12 74.49 12.64 18.83
C LEU A 12 73.20 13.49 18.86
N ALA A 13 72.09 12.77 18.60
CA ALA A 13 70.95 12.53 19.48
C ALA A 13 70.41 13.67 20.39
N ALA A 14 69.17 14.09 20.14
CA ALA A 14 68.17 14.29 21.19
C ALA A 14 66.74 14.29 20.62
N VAL A 15 65.88 13.58 21.34
CA VAL A 15 64.48 13.23 21.11
C VAL A 15 63.55 14.45 21.02
N LEU A 16 62.60 14.44 20.07
CA LEU A 16 61.26 14.96 20.33
C LEU A 16 60.22 14.14 19.57
N MET A 17 59.32 13.54 20.33
CA MET A 17 58.22 12.70 19.85
C MET A 17 57.27 13.52 18.96
N LEU A 18 56.91 12.98 17.80
CA LEU A 18 55.58 13.19 17.26
C LEU A 18 54.96 11.82 16.99
N ALA A 19 54.01 11.47 17.85
CA ALA A 19 53.21 10.27 17.77
C ALA A 19 52.37 10.31 16.49
N LEU A 20 52.62 9.37 15.57
CA LEU A 20 51.65 9.00 14.54
C LEU A 20 50.96 7.73 15.03
N GLY A 21 49.85 7.91 15.74
CA GLY A 21 49.04 6.81 16.24
C GLY A 21 48.47 5.99 15.09
N MET A 22 48.73 4.69 15.10
CA MET A 22 47.86 3.72 14.45
C MET A 22 46.54 3.68 15.22
N ALA A 23 45.41 3.83 14.53
CA ALA A 23 44.11 3.44 15.04
C ALA A 23 43.36 2.65 13.97
N SER A 24 43.15 1.39 14.30
CA SER A 24 42.33 0.41 13.60
C SER A 24 40.90 0.88 13.36
N ALA A 25 40.31 0.29 12.32
CA ALA A 25 38.93 -0.18 12.24
C ALA A 25 37.83 0.76 12.73
N HIS A 26 37.09 1.34 11.81
CA HIS A 26 35.64 1.44 11.95
C HIS A 26 35.03 0.83 10.69
N ALA A 27 34.71 -0.47 10.79
CA ALA A 27 33.72 -1.08 9.94
C ALA A 27 32.46 -0.21 10.06
N HIS A 28 31.99 0.31 8.93
CA HIS A 28 30.66 0.90 8.90
C HIS A 28 29.69 -0.27 9.06
N ASP A 29 29.09 -0.27 10.24
CA ASP A 29 27.92 -1.00 10.66
C ASP A 29 26.81 -0.68 9.66
N ASP A 30 26.79 -1.40 8.53
CA ASP A 30 25.60 -1.56 7.70
C ASP A 30 24.60 -2.27 8.59
N LYS A 31 23.87 -1.46 9.36
CA LYS A 31 22.68 -1.87 10.08
C LYS A 31 21.78 -2.50 9.04
N ASP A 32 21.84 -3.81 9.07
CA ASP A 32 20.80 -4.77 8.75
C ASP A 32 19.49 -4.18 9.26
N HIS A 33 18.86 -3.35 8.41
CA HIS A 33 17.45 -3.06 8.52
C HIS A 33 16.82 -4.37 8.13
N GLY A 34 16.69 -5.26 9.12
CA GLY A 34 15.95 -6.50 8.99
C GLY A 34 14.69 -6.12 8.24
N ALA A 35 14.61 -6.58 7.00
CA ALA A 35 13.50 -6.30 6.11
C ALA A 35 12.29 -6.95 6.77
N MET A 36 11.64 -6.20 7.68
CA MET A 36 10.28 -6.45 8.08
C MET A 36 9.55 -6.51 6.76
N ALA A 37 9.16 -7.73 6.34
CA ALA A 37 8.48 -7.93 5.08
C ALA A 37 7.34 -6.93 5.03
N GLN A 38 7.50 -5.87 4.24
CA GLN A 38 6.50 -4.82 4.16
C GLN A 38 5.25 -5.51 3.65
N SER A 39 4.16 -5.41 4.42
CA SER A 39 2.92 -6.10 4.10
C SER A 39 2.54 -5.71 2.68
N ALA A 40 2.61 -6.67 1.76
CA ALA A 40 2.37 -6.42 0.35
C ALA A 40 0.87 -6.62 0.11
N ILE A 41 0.19 -5.49 -0.09
CA ILE A 41 -1.23 -5.47 -0.36
C ILE A 41 -1.49 -5.66 -1.85
N THR A 42 -2.39 -6.57 -2.16
CA THR A 42 -2.92 -6.79 -3.50
C THR A 42 -4.42 -6.51 -3.47
N VAL A 43 -4.87 -5.64 -4.37
CA VAL A 43 -6.29 -5.30 -4.56
C VAL A 43 -6.70 -5.70 -5.97
N THR A 44 -7.76 -6.49 -6.09
CA THR A 44 -8.22 -7.04 -7.38
C THR A 44 -9.72 -6.82 -7.58
N GLY A 45 -10.14 -6.87 -8.84
CA GLY A 45 -11.55 -6.83 -9.22
C GLY A 45 -12.26 -5.54 -8.77
N ALA A 46 -11.59 -4.40 -8.84
CA ALA A 46 -12.16 -3.13 -8.39
C ALA A 46 -13.26 -2.63 -9.35
N TRP A 47 -14.47 -2.46 -8.84
CA TRP A 47 -15.61 -1.98 -9.61
C TRP A 47 -16.56 -1.11 -8.77
N ALA A 48 -17.36 -0.28 -9.41
CA ALA A 48 -18.37 0.55 -8.75
C ALA A 48 -19.72 0.49 -9.46
N ARG A 49 -20.78 0.77 -8.72
CA ARG A 49 -22.12 0.93 -9.31
C ARG A 49 -22.21 2.25 -10.10
N PRO A 50 -22.96 2.28 -11.22
CA PRO A 50 -23.30 3.55 -11.84
C PRO A 50 -24.14 4.41 -10.90
N THR A 51 -24.08 5.73 -11.08
CA THR A 51 -24.92 6.66 -10.32
C THR A 51 -26.39 6.44 -10.64
N ILE A 52 -27.25 6.47 -9.63
CA ILE A 52 -28.70 6.36 -9.79
C ILE A 52 -29.28 7.77 -9.96
N ALA A 53 -29.76 8.08 -11.16
CA ALA A 53 -30.43 9.35 -11.49
C ALA A 53 -29.60 10.58 -11.07
N LYS A 54 -30.21 11.54 -10.38
CA LYS A 54 -29.56 12.78 -9.91
C LYS A 54 -28.75 12.60 -8.62
N MET A 55 -28.61 11.38 -8.10
CA MET A 55 -27.87 11.17 -6.85
C MET A 55 -26.36 11.25 -7.08
N ARG A 56 -25.67 12.04 -6.26
CA ARG A 56 -24.22 12.21 -6.28
C ARG A 56 -23.49 11.20 -5.38
N ILE A 57 -23.98 9.95 -5.38
CA ILE A 57 -23.45 8.87 -4.55
C ILE A 57 -23.24 7.58 -5.37
N SER A 58 -22.25 6.78 -4.99
CA SER A 58 -22.01 5.43 -5.50
C SER A 58 -21.31 4.57 -4.43
N ALA A 59 -21.17 3.27 -4.70
CA ALA A 59 -20.40 2.35 -3.88
C ALA A 59 -19.39 1.59 -4.75
N ALA A 60 -18.15 1.49 -4.27
CA ALA A 60 -17.08 0.70 -4.86
C ALA A 60 -16.79 -0.57 -4.05
N TYR A 61 -16.35 -1.59 -4.78
CA TYR A 61 -16.21 -2.98 -4.37
C TYR A 61 -14.92 -3.54 -4.96
N PHE A 62 -14.26 -4.45 -4.26
CA PHE A 62 -13.00 -5.08 -4.64
C PHE A 62 -12.68 -6.22 -3.68
N GLN A 63 -11.63 -6.98 -3.96
CA GLN A 63 -11.03 -7.91 -3.02
C GLN A 63 -9.65 -7.39 -2.60
N ALA A 64 -9.34 -7.45 -1.31
CA ALA A 64 -8.02 -7.11 -0.79
C ALA A 64 -7.39 -8.30 -0.08
N THR A 65 -6.12 -8.55 -0.35
CA THR A 65 -5.30 -9.59 0.30
C THR A 65 -3.95 -9.02 0.68
N THR A 66 -3.38 -9.48 1.78
CA THR A 66 -2.03 -9.13 2.21
C THR A 66 -1.13 -10.36 2.20
N THR A 67 0.12 -10.18 1.78
CA THR A 67 1.22 -11.13 2.01
C THR A 67 2.27 -10.46 2.89
N GLY A 68 2.95 -11.22 3.76
CA GLY A 68 3.99 -10.66 4.63
C GLY A 68 3.51 -10.05 5.97
N GLY A 69 2.21 -10.07 6.28
CA GLY A 69 1.70 -9.72 7.61
C GLY A 69 0.27 -9.18 7.60
N GLU A 70 -0.32 -9.01 8.78
CA GLU A 70 -1.62 -8.33 8.93
C GLU A 70 -1.52 -6.84 8.57
N ASP A 71 -2.57 -6.29 7.97
CA ASP A 71 -2.69 -4.86 7.68
C ASP A 71 -4.15 -4.41 7.91
N LYS A 72 -4.42 -3.11 7.81
CA LYS A 72 -5.77 -2.54 7.89
C LYS A 72 -5.96 -1.51 6.80
N LEU A 73 -7.08 -1.59 6.10
CA LEU A 73 -7.56 -0.48 5.27
C LEU A 73 -8.16 0.56 6.20
N ILE A 74 -7.60 1.77 6.24
CA ILE A 74 -7.99 2.84 7.18
C ILE A 74 -8.63 4.04 6.48
N ALA A 75 -8.41 4.22 5.18
CA ALA A 75 -9.04 5.30 4.44
C ALA A 75 -9.20 4.98 2.94
N ALA A 76 -10.09 5.73 2.30
CA ALA A 76 -10.22 5.76 0.85
C ALA A 76 -10.37 7.21 0.37
N LYS A 77 -9.86 7.52 -0.83
CA LYS A 77 -10.02 8.83 -1.48
C LYS A 77 -10.09 8.68 -3.00
N THR A 78 -10.80 9.58 -3.66
CA THR A 78 -10.82 9.67 -5.12
C THR A 78 -10.93 11.13 -5.55
N ALA A 79 -10.31 11.48 -6.68
CA ALA A 79 -10.43 12.81 -7.25
C ALA A 79 -11.85 13.09 -7.79
N ASN A 80 -12.64 12.04 -8.04
CA ASN A 80 -13.96 12.09 -8.66
C ASN A 80 -15.09 12.45 -7.70
N ALA A 81 -14.81 12.56 -6.40
CA ALA A 81 -15.81 12.82 -5.37
C ALA A 81 -15.26 13.71 -4.24
N ASP A 82 -16.14 14.24 -3.41
CA ASP A 82 -15.76 15.04 -2.25
C ASP A 82 -15.35 14.15 -1.07
N LYS A 83 -15.94 12.96 -0.94
CA LYS A 83 -15.66 12.03 0.16
C LYS A 83 -15.73 10.57 -0.30
N ALA A 84 -14.86 9.74 0.27
CA ALA A 84 -14.97 8.29 0.23
C ALA A 84 -14.81 7.72 1.64
N GLU A 85 -15.72 6.84 2.06
CA GLU A 85 -15.76 6.28 3.41
C GLU A 85 -15.84 4.75 3.37
N LEU A 86 -15.26 4.09 4.37
CA LEU A 86 -15.40 2.65 4.55
C LEU A 86 -16.70 2.36 5.29
N HIS A 87 -17.53 1.50 4.73
CA HIS A 87 -18.83 1.16 5.30
C HIS A 87 -18.99 -0.36 5.37
N GLN A 88 -19.79 -0.81 6.32
CA GLN A 88 -20.21 -2.19 6.45
C GLN A 88 -21.74 -2.28 6.47
N HIS A 89 -22.26 -3.32 5.87
CA HIS A 89 -23.66 -3.71 6.03
C HIS A 89 -23.82 -4.62 7.25
N ILE A 90 -24.71 -4.24 8.17
CA ILE A 90 -25.04 -5.01 9.37
C ILE A 90 -26.54 -5.29 9.43
N MET A 91 -26.92 -6.42 10.03
CA MET A 91 -28.31 -6.73 10.36
C MET A 91 -28.53 -6.42 11.82
N GLU A 92 -29.38 -5.44 12.13
CA GLU A 92 -29.72 -5.05 13.49
C GLU A 92 -31.24 -5.11 13.64
N ASN A 93 -31.73 -5.99 14.51
CA ASN A 93 -33.16 -6.23 14.75
C ASN A 93 -33.95 -6.58 13.47
N GLY A 94 -33.36 -7.39 12.59
CA GLY A 94 -33.98 -7.76 11.31
C GLY A 94 -33.94 -6.65 10.24
N ILE A 95 -33.34 -5.50 10.55
CA ILE A 95 -33.22 -4.36 9.63
C ILE A 95 -31.77 -4.28 9.13
N ALA A 96 -31.64 -4.31 7.81
CA ALA A 96 -30.41 -4.03 7.08
C ALA A 96 -29.99 -2.56 7.27
N LYS A 97 -28.78 -2.32 7.78
CA LYS A 97 -28.21 -0.98 7.96
C LYS A 97 -26.81 -0.90 7.37
N MET A 98 -26.50 0.23 6.73
CA MET A 98 -25.15 0.59 6.32
C MET A 98 -24.55 1.50 7.41
N ARG A 99 -23.37 1.17 7.91
CA ARG A 99 -22.69 1.92 8.97
C ARG A 99 -21.25 2.20 8.56
N PRO A 100 -20.74 3.43 8.75
CA PRO A 100 -19.32 3.72 8.55
C PRO A 100 -18.47 2.93 9.56
N VAL A 101 -17.28 2.54 9.13
CA VAL A 101 -16.26 1.87 9.95
C VAL A 101 -14.94 2.62 9.81
N ASP A 102 -14.18 2.70 10.90
CA ASP A 102 -12.89 3.43 10.91
C ASP A 102 -11.79 2.66 10.18
N SER A 103 -11.88 1.32 10.18
CA SER A 103 -10.93 0.47 9.47
C SER A 103 -11.51 -0.90 9.16
N VAL A 104 -10.87 -1.60 8.21
CA VAL A 104 -11.14 -3.00 7.88
C VAL A 104 -9.84 -3.78 7.99
N ALA A 105 -9.79 -4.74 8.91
CA ALA A 105 -8.63 -5.60 9.11
C ALA A 105 -8.49 -6.61 7.98
N ILE A 106 -7.25 -6.83 7.54
CA ILE A 106 -6.88 -7.75 6.47
C ILE A 106 -5.82 -8.70 7.03
N ALA A 107 -6.24 -9.92 7.29
CA ALA A 107 -5.36 -10.97 7.79
C ALA A 107 -4.59 -11.63 6.63
N PRO A 108 -3.33 -12.05 6.84
CA PRO A 108 -2.56 -12.76 5.82
C PRO A 108 -3.26 -14.07 5.43
N GLY A 109 -3.26 -14.37 4.13
CA GLY A 109 -3.86 -15.60 3.59
C GLY A 109 -5.40 -15.61 3.57
N THR A 110 -6.07 -14.60 4.12
CA THR A 110 -7.55 -14.52 4.10
C THR A 110 -7.98 -13.28 3.30
N PRO A 111 -8.52 -13.47 2.08
CA PRO A 111 -9.05 -12.36 1.31
C PRO A 111 -10.24 -11.68 2.00
N VAL A 112 -10.21 -10.35 2.04
CA VAL A 112 -11.35 -9.55 2.48
C VAL A 112 -12.08 -9.05 1.25
N VAL A 113 -13.38 -9.38 1.16
CA VAL A 113 -14.21 -9.05 0.01
C VAL A 113 -15.11 -7.87 0.34
N PHE A 114 -14.94 -6.78 -0.41
CA PHE A 114 -15.85 -5.64 -0.44
C PHE A 114 -16.91 -5.92 -1.50
N GLN A 115 -18.15 -6.15 -1.09
CA GLN A 115 -19.25 -6.58 -1.95
C GLN A 115 -20.60 -6.02 -1.49
N PRO A 116 -21.62 -5.98 -2.36
CA PRO A 116 -22.98 -5.63 -1.96
C PRO A 116 -23.46 -6.49 -0.77
N GLY A 117 -24.00 -5.83 0.27
CA GLY A 117 -24.42 -6.51 1.50
C GLY A 117 -23.30 -6.86 2.48
N GLY A 118 -22.05 -6.46 2.21
CA GLY A 118 -20.92 -6.57 3.12
C GLY A 118 -20.16 -5.24 3.26
N TYR A 119 -18.83 -5.31 3.30
CA TYR A 119 -17.98 -4.11 3.25
C TYR A 119 -18.06 -3.43 1.88
N HIS A 120 -17.94 -2.11 1.84
CA HIS A 120 -17.87 -1.33 0.61
C HIS A 120 -17.27 0.04 0.88
N VAL A 121 -16.77 0.69 -0.17
CA VAL A 121 -16.36 2.10 -0.11
C VAL A 121 -17.51 2.96 -0.61
N MET A 122 -18.11 3.73 0.28
CA MET A 122 -19.18 4.65 -0.03
C MET A 122 -18.58 5.96 -0.59
N ILE A 123 -18.93 6.31 -1.83
CA ILE A 123 -18.43 7.49 -2.53
C ILE A 123 -19.54 8.54 -2.54
N MET A 124 -19.25 9.74 -2.03
CA MET A 124 -20.22 10.81 -1.83
C MET A 124 -19.72 12.15 -2.37
N GLY A 125 -20.64 12.95 -2.91
CA GLY A 125 -20.29 14.22 -3.54
C GLY A 125 -19.60 14.01 -4.88
N LEU A 126 -20.07 13.04 -5.69
CA LEU A 126 -19.51 12.77 -7.02
C LEU A 126 -19.54 14.03 -7.90
N LYS A 127 -18.39 14.41 -8.45
CA LYS A 127 -18.22 15.63 -9.27
C LYS A 127 -18.92 15.57 -10.62
N GLY A 128 -19.20 14.37 -11.11
CA GLY A 128 -20.04 14.08 -12.27
C GLY A 128 -20.72 12.72 -12.12
N PRO A 129 -21.67 12.37 -13.02
CA PRO A 129 -22.27 11.04 -13.02
C PRO A 129 -21.21 9.96 -13.30
N LEU A 130 -21.41 8.76 -12.74
CA LEU A 130 -20.65 7.57 -13.10
C LEU A 130 -21.53 6.71 -14.00
N ASN A 131 -21.15 6.58 -15.26
CA ASN A 131 -21.85 5.78 -16.27
C ASN A 131 -21.19 4.42 -16.42
N GLU A 132 -21.97 3.43 -16.84
CA GLU A 132 -21.42 2.10 -17.16
C GLU A 132 -20.33 2.21 -18.23
N GLY A 133 -19.18 1.57 -17.98
CA GLY A 133 -17.99 1.66 -18.83
C GLY A 133 -17.00 2.75 -18.42
N ASP A 134 -17.40 3.71 -17.56
CA ASP A 134 -16.46 4.70 -17.02
C ASP A 134 -15.41 4.03 -16.12
N SER A 135 -14.25 4.68 -15.98
CA SER A 135 -13.23 4.28 -15.02
C SER A 135 -12.68 5.50 -14.29
N PHE A 136 -12.33 5.31 -13.01
CA PHE A 136 -11.74 6.36 -12.19
C PHE A 136 -10.73 5.81 -11.18
N PRO A 137 -9.73 6.60 -10.76
CA PRO A 137 -8.79 6.17 -9.73
C PRO A 137 -9.42 6.25 -8.33
N LEU A 138 -9.22 5.19 -7.54
CA LEU A 138 -9.53 5.12 -6.12
C LEU A 138 -8.24 4.78 -5.37
N THR A 139 -7.82 5.66 -4.48
CA THR A 139 -6.68 5.41 -3.59
C THR A 139 -7.17 4.87 -2.26
N LEU A 140 -6.62 3.74 -1.85
CA LEU A 140 -6.89 3.01 -0.63
C LEU A 140 -5.65 3.15 0.27
N THR A 141 -5.83 3.69 1.47
CA THR A 141 -4.72 3.88 2.42
C THR A 141 -4.74 2.76 3.44
N PHE A 142 -3.67 1.98 3.45
CA PHE A 142 -3.43 0.91 4.40
C PHE A 142 -2.49 1.38 5.53
N GLU A 143 -2.68 0.86 6.73
CA GLU A 143 -1.92 1.25 7.93
C GLU A 143 -0.42 0.96 7.78
N LYS A 144 -0.05 -0.18 7.18
CA LYS A 144 1.36 -0.59 7.01
C LYS A 144 1.84 -0.47 5.56
N ALA A 145 1.04 -0.90 4.59
CA ALA A 145 1.44 -0.86 3.17
C ALA A 145 1.40 0.55 2.57
N GLY A 146 0.69 1.49 3.20
CA GLY A 146 0.51 2.86 2.70
C GLY A 146 -0.55 2.97 1.60
N ASP A 147 -0.38 3.93 0.69
CA ASP A 147 -1.36 4.23 -0.36
C ASP A 147 -1.25 3.26 -1.55
N VAL A 148 -2.35 2.57 -1.86
CA VAL A 148 -2.52 1.73 -3.06
C VAL A 148 -3.61 2.34 -3.94
N THR A 149 -3.27 2.73 -5.16
CA THR A 149 -4.25 3.29 -6.11
C THR A 149 -4.68 2.24 -7.11
N VAL A 150 -6.00 2.03 -7.22
CA VAL A 150 -6.62 1.12 -8.18
C VAL A 150 -7.53 1.87 -9.14
N HIS A 151 -7.66 1.35 -10.36
CA HIS A 151 -8.66 1.84 -11.31
C HIS A 151 -9.96 1.06 -11.11
N VAL A 152 -11.03 1.79 -10.81
CA VAL A 152 -12.35 1.24 -10.54
C VAL A 152 -13.18 1.35 -11.82
N THR A 153 -13.67 0.23 -12.33
CA THR A 153 -14.55 0.20 -13.50
C THR A 153 -16.01 0.28 -13.08
N VAL A 154 -16.81 1.11 -13.74
CA VAL A 154 -18.23 1.30 -13.41
C VAL A 154 -19.08 0.29 -14.18
N MET A 155 -19.88 -0.51 -13.45
CA MET A 155 -20.72 -1.56 -14.04
C MET A 155 -21.95 -1.90 -13.20
N LYS A 156 -23.03 -2.39 -13.85
CA LYS A 156 -24.32 -2.69 -13.18
C LYS A 156 -24.28 -3.91 -12.25
N LYS A 157 -23.42 -4.88 -12.54
CA LYS A 157 -23.12 -6.06 -11.70
C LYS A 157 -21.62 -6.29 -11.76
N ALA A 158 -21.02 -6.86 -10.72
CA ALA A 158 -19.62 -7.27 -10.75
C ALA A 158 -19.34 -8.07 -12.02
N ALA A 159 -18.20 -7.84 -12.68
CA ALA A 159 -17.73 -8.72 -13.73
C ALA A 159 -17.50 -10.05 -13.03
N GLN A 160 -18.36 -11.02 -13.29
CA GLN A 160 -18.12 -12.39 -12.86
C GLN A 160 -16.90 -12.82 -13.67
N GLY A 161 -15.72 -12.71 -13.06
CA GLY A 161 -14.49 -13.17 -13.67
C GLY A 161 -14.74 -14.60 -14.11
N HIS A 162 -14.71 -14.84 -15.42
CA HIS A 162 -14.85 -16.15 -16.02
C HIS A 162 -13.66 -17.01 -15.60
N GLY A 163 -13.71 -17.57 -14.39
CA GLY A 163 -13.07 -18.83 -14.10
C GLY A 163 -13.87 -19.90 -14.83
N ASN A 164 -13.37 -20.34 -15.99
CA ASN A 164 -13.88 -21.48 -16.73
C ASN A 164 -13.75 -22.74 -15.85
N MET A 165 -14.71 -22.98 -14.97
CA MET A 165 -14.92 -24.29 -14.36
C MET A 165 -15.82 -25.08 -15.31
N ASP A 166 -15.16 -25.85 -16.16
CA ASP A 166 -15.74 -26.93 -16.93
C ASP A 166 -16.49 -27.86 -15.97
N HIS A 167 -17.82 -27.75 -15.93
CA HIS A 167 -18.66 -28.71 -15.22
C HIS A 167 -18.78 -29.94 -16.12
N GLY A 168 -17.83 -30.85 -15.94
CA GLY A 168 -17.87 -32.20 -16.49
C GLY A 168 -19.25 -32.82 -16.34
N ALA A 169 -19.79 -33.26 -17.47
CA ALA A 169 -21.10 -33.87 -17.59
C ALA A 169 -21.23 -35.13 -16.72
N HIS A 170 -22.18 -35.14 -15.80
CA HIS A 170 -22.72 -36.37 -15.22
C HIS A 170 -23.90 -36.82 -16.08
N LYS A 171 -23.67 -37.81 -16.94
CA LYS A 171 -24.72 -38.59 -17.57
C LYS A 171 -25.26 -39.60 -16.55
N HIS A 172 -26.57 -39.60 -16.36
CA HIS A 172 -27.33 -40.76 -15.89
C HIS A 172 -27.93 -41.48 -17.08
#